data_AF-A0A7W7LFA4-F1
#
_entry.id   AF-A0A7W7LFA4-F1
#
_cell.length_a   1.000
_cell.length_b   1.000
_cell.length_c   1.000
_cell.angle_alpha   90.00
_cell.angle_beta   90.00
_cell.angle_gamma   90.00
#
_symmetry.space_group_name_H-M   'P 1'
#
loop_
_entity.id
_entity.type
_entity.pdbx_description
1 polymer ?
#
loop_
_entity_poly.entity_id
_entity_poly.type
_entity_poly.pdbx_seq_one_letter_code
_entity_poly.pdbx_strand_id
1 'polypeptide(L)'
;MTKVSLSEARIVTMRELSQRTSQVVQEICQSGQPALITRHGKFLAAIAPLEDVTIDAAIQSIAGRAPLPDDDGNRTLLDPDTARRQLGLAP
;
A
#
# COMPACT_ATOMS: atom_id res chain seq x y z
N MET A 1 -8.84 -16.18 -1.27
CA MET A 1 -7.49 -15.68 -0.94
C MET A 1 -6.82 -15.34 -2.26
N THR A 2 -6.97 -14.09 -2.70
CA THR A 2 -6.52 -13.69 -4.04
C THR A 2 -5.01 -13.45 -3.98
N LYS A 3 -4.28 -14.17 -4.81
CA LYS A 3 -2.81 -14.11 -4.88
C LYS A 3 -2.45 -12.97 -5.82
N VAL A 4 -1.83 -11.91 -5.31
CA VAL A 4 -1.31 -10.82 -6.15
C VAL A 4 -0.28 -11.42 -7.11
N SER A 5 -0.57 -11.33 -8.42
CA SER A 5 0.34 -11.76 -9.47
C SER A 5 1.24 -10.59 -9.87
N LEU A 6 2.55 -10.73 -9.69
CA LEU A 6 3.54 -9.73 -10.12
C LEU A 6 3.86 -9.80 -11.63
N SER A 7 3.20 -10.71 -12.36
CA SER A 7 3.48 -10.96 -13.79
C SER A 7 3.11 -9.78 -14.69
N GLU A 8 2.16 -8.95 -14.24
CA GLU A 8 1.72 -7.72 -14.92
C GLU A 8 2.26 -6.47 -14.23
N ALA A 9 3.27 -6.61 -13.37
CA ALA A 9 3.75 -5.48 -12.58
C ALA A 9 4.51 -4.49 -13.45
N ARG A 10 4.12 -3.21 -13.38
CA ARG A 10 4.90 -2.13 -14.01
C ARG A 10 6.23 -1.93 -13.25
N ILE A 11 7.28 -1.56 -13.96
CA ILE A 11 8.57 -1.21 -13.34
C ILE A 11 8.59 0.29 -13.08
N VAL A 12 8.82 0.68 -11.83
CA VAL A 12 8.97 2.07 -11.41
C VAL A 12 10.37 2.24 -10.81
N THR A 13 11.08 3.28 -11.21
CA THR A 13 12.37 3.58 -10.58
C THR A 13 12.15 4.29 -9.25
N MET A 14 13.06 4.11 -8.30
CA MET A 14 13.05 4.83 -7.03
C MET A 14 13.09 6.35 -7.23
N ARG A 15 13.73 6.81 -8.31
CA ARG A 15 13.74 8.23 -8.69
C ARG A 15 12.34 8.70 -9.08
N GLU A 16 11.68 7.97 -9.98
CA GLU A 16 10.30 8.27 -10.39
C GLU A 16 9.35 8.24 -9.19
N LEU A 17 9.44 7.20 -8.35
CA LEU A 17 8.67 7.09 -7.12
C LEU A 17 8.89 8.32 -6.23
N SER A 18 10.13 8.71 -5.95
CA SER A 18 10.42 9.86 -5.08
C SER A 18 9.94 11.21 -5.63
N GLN A 19 9.85 11.35 -6.95
CA GLN A 19 9.45 12.60 -7.61
C GLN A 19 7.94 12.71 -7.80
N ARG A 20 7.23 11.59 -7.88
CA ARG A 20 5.82 11.50 -8.26
C ARG A 20 5.04 10.53 -7.38
N THR A 21 5.38 10.42 -6.10
CA THR A 21 4.87 9.39 -5.18
C THR A 21 3.35 9.24 -5.26
N SER A 22 2.60 10.33 -5.03
CA SER A 22 1.14 10.29 -5.00
C SER A 22 0.54 9.86 -6.35
N GLN A 23 1.11 10.34 -7.45
CA GLN A 23 0.64 9.97 -8.78
C GLN A 23 0.93 8.50 -9.10
N VAL A 24 2.13 8.02 -8.78
CA VAL A 24 2.49 6.60 -8.97
C VAL A 24 1.58 5.68 -8.16
N VAL A 25 1.32 6.02 -6.89
CA VAL A 25 0.41 5.25 -6.02
C VAL A 25 -1.01 5.28 -6.58
N GLN A 26 -1.50 6.45 -7.02
CA GLN A 26 -2.82 6.58 -7.63
C GLN A 26 -2.95 5.73 -8.90
N GLU A 27 -1.95 5.74 -9.78
CA GLU A 27 -1.92 4.92 -10.99
C GLU A 27 -1.93 3.41 -10.66
N ILE A 28 -1.24 2.99 -9.61
CA ILE A 28 -1.24 1.59 -9.11
C ILE A 28 -2.63 1.20 -8.61
N CYS A 29 -3.27 2.04 -7.79
CA CYS A 29 -4.61 1.75 -7.28
C CYS A 29 -5.65 1.74 -8.41
N GLN A 30 -5.63 2.72 -9.32
CA GLN A 30 -6.58 2.80 -10.43
C GLN A 30 -6.45 1.65 -11.44
N SER A 31 -5.23 1.17 -11.68
CA SER A 31 -4.99 0.07 -12.61
C SER A 31 -5.24 -1.31 -12.01
N GLY A 32 -5.28 -1.43 -10.68
CA GLY A 32 -5.29 -2.72 -9.98
C GLY A 32 -3.98 -3.51 -10.11
N GLN A 33 -2.98 -2.99 -10.84
CA GLN A 33 -1.75 -3.69 -11.13
C GLN A 33 -0.63 -3.27 -10.17
N PRO A 34 0.12 -4.23 -9.60
CA PRO A 34 1.26 -3.91 -8.73
C PRO A 34 2.38 -3.21 -9.52
N ALA A 35 3.26 -2.52 -8.79
CA ALA A 35 4.50 -1.96 -9.32
C ALA A 35 5.72 -2.57 -8.63
N LEU A 36 6.75 -2.88 -9.40
CA LEU A 36 8.07 -3.27 -8.91
C LEU A 36 9.00 -2.05 -8.87
N ILE A 37 9.55 -1.77 -7.70
CA ILE A 37 10.44 -0.64 -7.47
C ILE A 37 11.88 -1.04 -7.72
N THR A 38 12.59 -0.27 -8.55
CA THR A 38 14.00 -0.51 -8.87
C THR A 38 14.92 0.64 -8.47
N ARG A 39 16.17 0.33 -8.15
CA ARG A 39 17.24 1.33 -7.97
C ARG A 39 18.52 0.79 -8.59
N HIS A 40 19.14 1.58 -9.48
CA HIS A 40 20.33 1.16 -10.24
C HIS A 40 20.16 -0.22 -10.92
N GLY A 41 18.99 -0.46 -11.52
CA GLY A 41 18.67 -1.72 -12.20
C GLY A 41 18.35 -2.92 -11.30
N LYS A 42 18.36 -2.75 -9.97
CA LYS A 42 18.02 -3.82 -9.01
C LYS A 42 16.61 -3.63 -8.46
N PHE A 43 15.84 -4.71 -8.40
CA PHE A 43 14.54 -4.75 -7.72
C PHE A 43 14.72 -4.62 -6.20
N LEU A 44 13.95 -3.72 -5.58
CA LEU A 44 14.04 -3.43 -4.14
C LEU A 44 12.75 -3.77 -3.38
N ALA A 45 11.60 -3.48 -3.98
CA ALA A 45 10.30 -3.59 -3.33
C ALA A 45 9.18 -3.75 -4.36
N ALA A 46 7.98 -4.06 -3.88
CA ALA A 46 6.76 -3.97 -4.65
C ALA A 46 5.76 -3.05 -3.92
N ILE A 47 4.95 -2.32 -4.68
CA ILE A 47 3.76 -1.62 -4.19
C ILE A 47 2.56 -2.28 -4.88
N ALA A 48 1.57 -2.71 -4.13
CA ALA A 48 0.37 -3.34 -4.65
C ALA A 48 -0.87 -2.65 -4.08
N PRO A 49 -1.96 -2.52 -4.86
CA PRO A 49 -3.24 -2.07 -4.32
C PRO A 49 -3.72 -3.07 -3.27
N LEU A 50 -4.33 -2.58 -2.19
CA LEU A 50 -4.75 -3.43 -1.06
C LEU A 50 -6.15 -4.01 -1.25
N GLU A 51 -6.95 -3.43 -2.15
CA GLU A 51 -8.35 -3.80 -2.45
C GLU A 51 -8.49 -5.28 -2.86
N ASP A 52 -7.46 -5.84 -3.50
CA ASP A 52 -7.43 -7.23 -3.99
C ASP A 52 -6.60 -8.19 -3.13
N VAL A 53 -6.04 -7.73 -2.01
CA VAL A 53 -5.17 -8.54 -1.17
C VAL A 53 -5.88 -8.84 0.12
N THR A 54 -5.93 -10.11 0.51
CA THR A 54 -6.42 -10.52 1.84
C THR A 54 -5.41 -10.05 2.91
N ILE A 55 -5.40 -8.77 3.19
CA ILE A 55 -4.47 -8.10 4.11
C ILE A 55 -5.07 -7.97 5.52
N ASP A 56 -6.36 -8.25 5.70
CA ASP A 56 -7.07 -8.07 6.97
C ASP A 56 -6.32 -8.63 8.17
N ALA A 57 -5.74 -9.82 8.08
CA ALA A 57 -4.98 -10.41 9.19
C ALA A 57 -3.64 -9.69 9.46
N ALA A 58 -2.95 -9.23 8.42
CA ALA A 58 -1.69 -8.49 8.54
C ALA A 58 -1.91 -7.06 9.03
N ILE A 59 -2.91 -6.35 8.49
CA ILE A 59 -3.32 -5.02 8.98
C ILE A 59 -3.78 -5.12 10.44
N GLN A 60 -4.65 -6.09 10.79
CA GLN A 60 -5.09 -6.24 12.19
C GLN A 60 -3.91 -6.52 13.13
N SER A 61 -2.95 -7.35 12.71
CA SER A 61 -1.76 -7.62 13.53
C SER A 61 -0.81 -6.42 13.65
N ILE A 62 -0.76 -5.52 12.67
CA ILE A 62 0.10 -4.32 12.69
C ILE A 62 -0.59 -3.18 13.43
N ALA A 63 -1.85 -2.88 13.11
CA ALA A 63 -2.67 -1.87 13.76
C ALA A 63 -2.89 -2.16 15.26
N GLY A 64 -2.96 -3.44 15.64
CA GLY A 64 -3.05 -3.85 17.05
C GLY A 64 -1.75 -3.69 17.85
N ARG A 65 -0.60 -3.43 17.20
CA ARG A 65 0.73 -3.35 17.84
C ARG A 65 1.27 -1.93 17.94
N ALA A 66 0.84 -1.02 17.07
CA ALA A 66 1.28 0.38 17.10
C ALA A 66 0.24 1.30 16.45
N PRO A 67 0.15 2.57 16.90
CA PRO A 67 -0.62 3.60 16.20
C PRO A 67 -0.22 3.66 14.72
N LEU A 68 -1.19 3.56 13.82
CA LEU A 68 -0.95 3.87 12.41
C LEU A 68 -0.68 5.38 12.29
N PRO A 69 0.34 5.80 11.53
CA PRO A 69 0.51 7.22 11.24
C PRO A 69 -0.70 7.73 10.44
N ASP A 70 -1.22 8.90 10.80
CA ASP A 70 -2.19 9.62 9.97
C ASP A 70 -1.53 10.21 8.71
N ASP A 71 -2.33 10.86 7.85
CA ASP A 71 -1.85 11.46 6.59
C ASP A 71 -0.75 12.51 6.81
N ASP A 72 -0.71 13.13 7.99
CA ASP A 72 0.29 14.12 8.40
C ASP A 72 1.52 13.48 9.06
N GLY A 73 1.56 12.14 9.14
CA GLY A 73 2.65 11.37 9.72
C GLY A 73 2.66 11.35 11.25
N ASN A 74 1.62 11.88 11.91
CA ASN A 74 1.48 11.85 13.34
C ASN A 74 0.95 10.46 13.78
N ARG A 75 1.58 9.90 14.81
CA ARG A 75 1.28 8.55 15.30
C ARG A 75 0.09 8.58 16.26
N THR A 76 -1.07 8.97 15.75
CA THR A 76 -2.31 8.94 16.52
C THR A 76 -2.80 7.50 16.60
N LEU A 77 -3.19 7.03 17.79
CA LEU A 77 -3.83 5.72 17.93
C LEU A 77 -5.16 5.81 17.17
N LEU A 78 -5.16 5.41 15.90
CA LEU A 78 -6.37 5.29 15.11
C LEU A 78 -7.24 4.26 15.82
N ASP A 79 -8.35 4.74 16.39
CA ASP A 79 -9.37 3.88 16.94
C ASP A 79 -9.70 2.78 15.89
N PRO A 80 -9.75 1.49 16.27
CA PRO A 80 -9.89 0.39 15.31
C PRO A 80 -11.09 0.52 14.38
N ASP A 81 -12.18 1.14 14.84
CA ASP A 81 -13.37 1.38 14.02
C ASP A 81 -13.15 2.52 13.04
N THR A 82 -12.38 3.53 13.42
CA THR A 82 -11.95 4.62 12.53
C THR A 82 -11.01 4.13 11.43
N ALA A 83 -10.03 3.28 11.77
CA ALA A 83 -9.13 2.65 10.79
C ALA A 83 -9.92 1.77 9.80
N ARG A 84 -10.89 1.00 10.29
CA ARG A 84 -11.78 0.18 9.44
C ARG A 84 -12.60 1.02 8.46
N ARG A 85 -13.14 2.15 8.90
CA ARG A 85 -13.90 3.07 8.04
C ARG A 85 -13.03 3.70 6.94
N GLN A 86 -11.83 4.14 7.28
CA GLN A 86 -10.91 4.74 6.30
C GLN A 86 -10.41 3.75 5.25
N LEU A 87 -10.26 2.48 5.63
CA LEU A 87 -9.88 1.40 4.71
C LEU A 87 -11.08 0.86 3.90
N GLY A 88 -12.29 1.38 4.08
CA GLY A 88 -13.49 0.87 3.39
C GLY A 88 -13.89 -0.54 3.81
N LEU A 89 -13.48 -0.98 5.00
CA LEU A 89 -13.69 -2.32 5.56
C LEU A 89 -14.84 -2.39 6.59
N ALA A 90 -15.51 -1.27 6.85
CA ALA A 90 -16.71 -1.21 7.69
C ALA A 90 -17.98 -1.40 6.83
N PRO A 91 -19.00 -2.13 7.32
CA PRO A 91 -20.29 -2.23 6.63
C PRO A 91 -21.03 -0.88 6.55
#